data_AF-A0A1V5ZXX8-F1
#
_entry.id   AF-A0A1V5ZXX8-F1
#
_cell.length_a   1.000
_cell.length_b   1.000
_cell.length_c   1.000
_cell.angle_alpha   90.00
_cell.angle_beta   90.00
_cell.angle_gamma   90.00
#
_symmetry.space_group_name_H-M   'P 1'
#
loop_
_entity.id
_entity.type
_entity.pdbx_description
1 polymer ?
#
loop_
_entity_poly.entity_id
_entity_poly.type
_entity_poly.pdbx_seq_one_letter_code
_entity_poly.pdbx_strand_id
1 'polypeptide(L)'
;MCKKRKSFRKNSLDFSLLPVIEGISLIFSIPDHICDAFSDFENTYNRARCAVYFALQISKNTTQILREGYFRAALTEFVSMEETSKKELGGIKHRLITASQNPLLHIMKQLRNLQIHLVSNHLDSSTHTISFHGTDYQLQKWHIQEELTLNDFAELDQRKFYKDTDLQQVIAWFNETQKQWGVHALIRQAVIMYAEELMQKFK
;
A
#
# COMPACT_ATOMS: atom_id res chain seq x y z
N MET A 1 -36.44 0.57 -23.19
CA MET A 1 -36.11 1.04 -21.83
C MET A 1 -34.64 1.42 -21.77
N CYS A 2 -34.33 2.72 -21.78
CA CYS A 2 -32.95 3.21 -21.72
C CYS A 2 -32.50 3.21 -20.25
N LYS A 3 -31.62 2.27 -19.86
CA LYS A 3 -31.04 2.25 -18.51
C LYS A 3 -30.22 3.53 -18.32
N LYS A 4 -30.69 4.45 -17.48
CA LYS A 4 -29.91 5.61 -17.02
C LYS A 4 -28.56 5.09 -16.49
N ARG A 5 -27.47 5.40 -17.18
CA ARG A 5 -26.10 5.16 -16.67
C ARG A 5 -25.99 5.95 -15.36
N LYS A 6 -25.91 5.24 -14.23
CA LYS A 6 -25.57 5.87 -12.95
C LYS A 6 -24.18 6.48 -13.12
N SER A 7 -24.10 7.81 -13.07
CA SER A 7 -22.84 8.53 -12.96
C SER A 7 -22.19 8.12 -11.64
N PHE A 8 -21.11 7.34 -11.70
CA PHE A 8 -20.33 7.02 -10.52
C PHE A 8 -19.63 8.29 -10.03
N ARG A 9 -19.76 8.62 -8.75
CA ARG A 9 -19.00 9.71 -8.14
C ARG A 9 -17.53 9.29 -8.14
N LYS A 10 -16.68 10.08 -8.80
CA LYS A 10 -15.23 9.86 -8.78
C LYS A 10 -14.69 10.21 -7.40
N ASN A 11 -13.71 9.45 -6.93
CA ASN A 11 -12.97 9.71 -5.71
C ASN A 11 -12.24 11.04 -5.82
N SER A 12 -12.18 11.79 -4.73
CA SER A 12 -11.43 13.04 -4.64
C SER A 12 -10.12 12.73 -3.94
N LEU A 13 -9.06 12.52 -4.72
CA LEU A 13 -7.73 12.27 -4.18
C LEU A 13 -7.04 13.59 -3.79
N ASP A 14 -6.38 13.59 -2.64
CA ASP A 14 -5.58 14.73 -2.14
C ASP A 14 -4.10 14.35 -2.16
N PHE A 15 -3.38 14.88 -3.15
CA PHE A 15 -1.95 14.60 -3.34
C PHE A 15 -1.06 15.23 -2.27
N SER A 16 -1.57 16.16 -1.45
CA SER A 16 -0.83 16.66 -0.29
C SER A 16 -0.70 15.61 0.82
N LEU A 17 -1.52 14.55 0.77
CA LEU A 17 -1.46 13.41 1.70
C LEU A 17 -0.46 12.33 1.28
N LEU A 18 0.23 12.47 0.14
CA LEU A 18 1.29 11.54 -0.22
C LEU A 18 2.45 11.67 0.76
N PRO A 19 3.00 10.55 1.26
CA PRO A 19 4.05 10.61 2.26
C PRO A 19 5.36 11.12 1.65
N VAL A 20 6.04 11.97 2.40
CA VAL A 20 7.46 12.28 2.17
C VAL A 20 8.26 11.25 2.95
N ILE A 21 8.94 10.35 2.24
CA ILE A 21 9.81 9.34 2.86
C ILE A 21 11.21 9.93 2.91
N GLU A 22 11.63 10.37 4.09
CA GLU A 22 12.97 10.92 4.32
C GLU A 22 14.01 9.84 4.64
N GLY A 23 13.55 8.65 5.04
CA GLY A 23 14.38 7.51 5.39
C GLY A 23 13.56 6.29 5.77
N ILE A 24 14.20 5.13 5.79
CA ILE A 24 13.60 3.88 6.29
C ILE A 24 14.17 3.63 7.68
N SER A 25 13.30 3.49 8.68
CA SER A 25 13.71 3.10 10.03
C SER A 25 14.43 1.75 10.00
N LEU A 26 15.52 1.64 10.76
CA LEU A 26 16.20 0.36 11.01
C LEU A 26 15.23 -0.68 11.59
N ILE A 27 14.27 -0.21 12.40
CA ILE A 27 13.20 -1.04 12.94
C ILE A 27 12.03 -1.03 11.96
N PHE A 28 11.91 -2.11 11.19
CA PHE A 28 10.80 -2.31 10.26
C PHE A 28 9.60 -2.92 10.98
N SER A 29 8.92 -2.10 11.78
CA SER A 29 7.72 -2.47 12.56
C SER A 29 6.60 -1.44 12.42
N ILE A 30 5.43 -1.74 12.95
CA ILE A 30 4.37 -0.77 13.19
C ILE A 30 4.79 0.12 14.38
N PRO A 31 4.60 1.46 14.32
CA PRO A 31 4.87 2.36 15.46
C PRO A 31 4.05 2.01 16.71
N ASP A 32 4.64 2.19 17.89
CA ASP A 32 4.03 1.81 19.18
C ASP A 32 2.68 2.49 19.43
N HIS A 33 2.53 3.76 19.05
CA HIS A 33 1.27 4.50 19.22
C HIS A 33 0.09 3.88 18.43
N ILE A 34 0.38 3.13 17.35
CA ILE A 34 -0.63 2.38 16.61
C ILE A 34 -0.93 1.07 17.34
N CYS A 35 0.10 0.40 17.88
CA CYS A 35 -0.08 -0.82 18.66
C CYS A 35 -1.07 -0.60 19.83
N ASP A 36 -0.91 0.50 20.56
CA ASP A 36 -1.76 0.83 21.71
C ASP A 36 -3.21 1.10 21.30
N ALA A 37 -3.42 1.81 20.19
CA ALA A 37 -4.75 2.18 19.72
C ALA A 37 -5.55 1.01 19.11
N PHE A 38 -4.87 -0.08 18.78
CA PHE A 38 -5.46 -1.28 18.21
C PHE A 38 -5.75 -2.37 19.25
N SER A 39 -5.62 -2.07 20.56
CA SER A 39 -5.89 -3.03 21.64
C SER A 39 -7.26 -3.70 21.53
N ASP A 40 -8.26 -2.99 21.01
CA ASP A 40 -9.65 -3.45 20.87
C ASP A 40 -9.94 -4.05 19.48
N PHE A 41 -8.96 -4.05 18.57
CA PHE A 41 -9.07 -4.41 17.14
C PHE A 41 -8.03 -5.46 16.75
N GLU A 42 -7.94 -6.53 17.53
CA GLU A 42 -6.88 -7.53 17.43
C GLU A 42 -6.76 -8.13 16.01
N ASN A 43 -7.88 -8.42 15.33
CA ASN A 43 -7.81 -8.98 13.98
C ASN A 43 -7.27 -7.97 13.00
N THR A 44 -7.74 -6.72 13.04
CA THR A 44 -7.22 -5.66 12.16
C THR A 44 -5.74 -5.41 12.41
N TYR A 45 -5.32 -5.42 13.67
CA TYR A 45 -3.92 -5.29 14.05
C TYR A 45 -3.07 -6.45 13.54
N ASN A 46 -3.57 -7.68 13.66
CA ASN A 46 -2.89 -8.85 13.12
C ASN A 46 -2.73 -8.77 11.60
N ARG A 47 -3.74 -8.27 10.87
CA ARG A 47 -3.62 -7.98 9.43
C ARG A 47 -2.53 -6.96 9.14
N ALA A 48 -2.50 -5.86 9.89
CA ALA A 48 -1.47 -4.84 9.75
C ALA A 48 -0.06 -5.42 10.00
N ARG A 49 0.11 -6.21 11.07
CA ARG A 49 1.38 -6.86 11.42
C ARG A 49 1.84 -7.84 10.36
N CYS A 50 0.94 -8.67 9.85
CA CYS A 50 1.23 -9.61 8.77
C CYS A 50 1.63 -8.87 7.49
N ALA A 51 0.95 -7.77 7.14
CA ALA A 51 1.30 -6.95 5.99
C ALA A 51 2.74 -6.39 6.11
N VAL A 52 3.09 -5.82 7.26
CA VAL A 52 4.46 -5.30 7.52
C VAL A 52 5.49 -6.42 7.55
N TYR A 53 5.17 -7.57 8.16
CA TYR A 53 6.06 -8.72 8.18
C TYR A 53 6.35 -9.25 6.77
N PHE A 54 5.32 -9.43 5.95
CA PHE A 54 5.50 -9.87 4.57
C PHE A 54 6.25 -8.83 3.74
N ALA A 55 5.99 -7.53 3.95
CA ALA A 55 6.77 -6.47 3.32
C ALA A 55 8.27 -6.57 3.68
N LEU A 56 8.62 -6.87 4.94
CA LEU A 56 10.00 -7.11 5.36
C LEU A 56 10.63 -8.33 4.67
N GLN A 57 9.85 -9.39 4.43
CA GLN A 57 10.35 -10.57 3.72
C GLN A 57 10.67 -10.30 2.25
N ILE A 58 10.09 -9.26 1.64
CA ILE A 58 10.44 -8.83 0.29
C ILE A 58 11.94 -8.47 0.21
N SER A 59 12.46 -7.73 1.21
CA SER A 59 13.86 -7.29 1.20
C SER A 59 14.84 -8.37 1.70
N LYS A 60 14.38 -9.31 2.52
CA LYS A 60 15.23 -10.36 3.10
C LYS A 60 15.38 -11.61 2.25
N ASN A 61 14.39 -11.92 1.42
CA ASN A 61 14.40 -13.18 0.67
C ASN A 61 15.25 -13.07 -0.60
N THR A 62 16.09 -14.07 -0.85
CA THR A 62 16.96 -14.15 -2.03
C THR A 62 16.24 -14.78 -3.24
N THR A 63 15.22 -15.60 -2.99
CA THR A 63 14.48 -16.35 -4.01
C THR A 63 13.35 -15.49 -4.59
N GLN A 64 13.43 -15.20 -5.88
CA GLN A 64 12.50 -14.30 -6.58
C GLN A 64 11.03 -14.70 -6.43
N ILE A 65 10.67 -15.97 -6.67
CA ILE A 65 9.28 -16.42 -6.57
C ILE A 65 8.69 -16.26 -5.15
N LEU A 66 9.51 -16.48 -4.12
CA LEU A 66 9.10 -16.27 -2.73
C LEU A 66 8.92 -14.78 -2.44
N ARG A 67 9.81 -13.93 -2.97
CA ARG A 67 9.73 -12.48 -2.83
C ARG A 67 8.45 -11.90 -3.43
N GLU A 68 8.14 -12.29 -4.65
CA GLU A 68 6.90 -11.90 -5.34
C GLU A 68 5.67 -12.46 -4.61
N GLY A 69 5.78 -13.67 -4.05
CA GLY A 69 4.78 -14.25 -3.15
C GLY A 69 4.53 -13.39 -1.91
N TYR A 70 5.59 -12.93 -1.24
CA TYR A 70 5.49 -12.04 -0.09
C TYR A 70 4.93 -10.67 -0.47
N PHE A 71 5.25 -10.15 -1.66
CA PHE A 71 4.66 -8.92 -2.17
C PHE A 71 3.14 -9.03 -2.31
N ARG A 72 2.65 -10.11 -2.94
CA ARG A 72 1.21 -10.41 -3.04
C ARG A 72 0.57 -10.60 -1.66
N ALA A 73 1.22 -11.33 -0.76
CA ALA A 73 0.73 -11.56 0.59
C ALA A 73 0.61 -10.25 1.38
N ALA A 74 1.62 -9.37 1.30
CA ALA A 74 1.63 -8.09 1.99
C ALA A 74 0.47 -7.18 1.52
N LEU A 75 0.25 -7.08 0.21
CA LEU A 75 -0.88 -6.33 -0.36
C LEU A 75 -2.23 -6.92 0.07
N THR A 76 -2.34 -8.25 0.12
CA THR A 76 -3.57 -8.94 0.53
C THR A 76 -3.90 -8.67 1.98
N GLU A 77 -2.92 -8.76 2.88
CA GLU A 77 -3.11 -8.46 4.30
C GLU A 77 -3.44 -6.98 4.54
N PHE A 78 -2.77 -6.06 3.81
CA PHE A 78 -3.09 -4.63 3.84
C PHE A 78 -4.57 -4.38 3.49
N VAL A 79 -5.06 -4.92 2.36
CA VAL A 79 -6.46 -4.71 1.99
C VAL A 79 -7.42 -5.44 2.94
N SER A 80 -7.00 -6.55 3.56
CA SER A 80 -7.81 -7.29 4.54
C SER A 80 -8.03 -6.51 5.85
N MET A 81 -7.24 -5.47 6.13
CA MET A 81 -7.51 -4.53 7.24
C MET A 81 -8.90 -3.87 7.09
N GLU A 82 -9.36 -3.62 5.85
CA GLU A 82 -10.68 -3.02 5.58
C GLU A 82 -11.83 -3.92 6.05
N GLU A 83 -11.75 -5.23 5.79
CA GLU A 83 -12.82 -6.18 6.14
C GLU A 83 -12.80 -6.54 7.63
N THR A 84 -11.61 -6.69 8.21
CA THR A 84 -11.46 -6.96 9.65
C THR A 84 -11.92 -5.77 10.48
N SER A 85 -11.50 -4.55 10.12
CA SER A 85 -11.95 -3.34 10.82
C SER A 85 -13.45 -3.13 10.70
N LYS A 86 -14.06 -3.46 9.56
CA LYS A 86 -15.52 -3.39 9.40
C LYS A 86 -16.26 -4.30 10.37
N LYS A 87 -15.77 -5.53 10.58
CA LYS A 87 -16.35 -6.49 11.52
C LYS A 87 -16.20 -6.00 12.96
N GLU A 88 -15.02 -5.50 13.32
CA GLU A 88 -14.70 -5.06 14.69
C GLU A 88 -15.36 -3.71 15.04
N LEU A 89 -15.56 -2.81 14.07
CA LEU A 89 -16.25 -1.52 14.24
C LEU A 89 -17.78 -1.62 14.16
N GLY A 90 -18.36 -2.83 14.15
CA GLY A 90 -19.81 -3.03 14.13
C GLY A 90 -20.52 -2.49 12.88
N GLY A 91 -19.85 -2.44 11.73
CA GLY A 91 -20.42 -2.13 10.41
C GLY A 91 -20.85 -0.67 10.15
N ILE A 92 -21.13 0.14 11.19
CA ILE A 92 -21.77 1.46 11.04
C ILE A 92 -20.77 2.56 10.63
N LYS A 93 -19.47 2.33 10.81
CA LYS A 93 -18.45 3.39 10.67
C LYS A 93 -17.11 2.90 10.06
N HIS A 94 -17.09 1.89 9.21
CA HIS A 94 -15.86 1.47 8.52
C HIS A 94 -15.38 2.51 7.50
N ARG A 95 -14.07 2.81 7.49
CA ARG A 95 -13.45 3.61 6.42
C ARG A 95 -12.92 2.66 5.36
N LEU A 96 -13.66 2.57 4.26
CA LEU A 96 -13.14 1.94 3.05
C LEU A 96 -11.88 2.70 2.62
N ILE A 97 -10.86 1.97 2.19
CA ILE A 97 -9.71 2.54 1.49
C ILE A 97 -10.18 3.38 0.30
N THR A 98 -11.24 2.97 -0.39
CA THR A 98 -11.82 3.75 -1.51
C THR A 98 -12.52 5.05 -1.07
N ALA A 99 -12.78 5.23 0.23
CA ALA A 99 -13.33 6.45 0.79
C ALA A 99 -12.25 7.36 1.41
N SER A 100 -11.00 6.90 1.49
CA SER A 100 -9.86 7.75 1.83
C SER A 100 -9.66 8.83 0.76
N GLN A 101 -8.94 9.88 1.11
CA GLN A 101 -8.42 10.87 0.16
C GLN A 101 -6.94 10.59 -0.19
N ASN A 102 -6.27 9.70 0.55
CA ASN A 102 -4.84 9.45 0.44
C ASN A 102 -4.52 8.58 -0.78
N PRO A 103 -3.84 9.12 -1.82
CA PRO A 103 -3.57 8.40 -3.06
C PRO A 103 -2.76 7.11 -2.86
N LEU A 104 -1.87 7.06 -1.86
CA LEU A 104 -1.07 5.86 -1.55
C LEU A 104 -1.98 4.66 -1.23
N LEU A 105 -3.02 4.86 -0.43
CA LEU A 105 -3.92 3.77 -0.05
C LEU A 105 -4.69 3.24 -1.27
N HIS A 106 -5.10 4.14 -2.16
CA HIS A 106 -5.77 3.78 -3.40
C HIS A 106 -4.87 2.99 -4.34
N ILE A 107 -3.65 3.45 -4.61
CA ILE A 107 -2.73 2.74 -5.51
C ILE A 107 -2.37 1.37 -4.95
N MET A 108 -2.19 1.22 -3.63
CA MET A 108 -1.95 -0.08 -2.99
C MET A 108 -3.12 -1.04 -3.17
N LYS A 109 -4.36 -0.56 -3.01
CA LYS A 109 -5.55 -1.38 -3.25
C LYS A 109 -5.70 -1.77 -4.73
N GLN A 110 -5.40 -0.86 -5.65
CA GLN A 110 -5.40 -1.18 -7.09
C GLN A 110 -4.29 -2.17 -7.44
N LEU A 111 -3.10 -2.01 -6.88
CA LEU A 111 -1.96 -2.89 -7.09
C LEU A 111 -2.26 -4.29 -6.58
N ARG A 112 -2.93 -4.42 -5.42
CA ARG A 112 -3.43 -5.71 -4.94
C ARG A 112 -4.32 -6.39 -5.98
N ASN A 113 -5.26 -5.66 -6.57
CA ASN A 113 -6.16 -6.22 -7.58
C ASN A 113 -5.39 -6.63 -8.84
N LEU A 114 -4.45 -5.79 -9.29
CA LEU A 114 -3.58 -6.09 -10.44
C LEU A 114 -2.77 -7.37 -10.21
N GLN A 115 -2.09 -7.46 -9.06
CA GLN A 115 -1.21 -8.58 -8.72
C GLN A 115 -1.92 -9.93 -8.55
N ILE A 116 -3.20 -9.91 -8.15
CA ILE A 116 -3.98 -11.13 -7.91
C ILE A 116 -4.72 -11.58 -9.17
N HIS A 117 -5.20 -10.64 -9.98
CA HIS A 117 -6.17 -10.96 -11.04
C HIS A 117 -5.61 -10.87 -12.46
N LEU A 118 -4.56 -10.07 -12.71
CA LEU A 118 -4.17 -9.73 -14.08
C LEU A 118 -2.71 -10.02 -14.39
N VAL A 119 -1.78 -9.70 -13.47
CA VAL A 119 -0.34 -9.78 -13.73
C VAL A 119 0.39 -10.25 -12.48
N SER A 120 1.41 -11.09 -12.62
CA SER A 120 2.43 -11.28 -11.58
C SER A 120 3.63 -10.44 -11.98
N ASN A 121 3.79 -9.25 -11.41
CA ASN A 121 4.94 -8.42 -11.76
C ASN A 121 6.23 -9.02 -11.19
N HIS A 122 7.28 -8.98 -11.99
CA HIS A 122 8.62 -9.31 -11.53
C HIS A 122 9.20 -8.16 -10.70
N LEU A 123 9.92 -8.54 -9.65
CA LEU A 123 10.64 -7.58 -8.81
C LEU A 123 12.12 -7.59 -9.18
N ASP A 124 12.62 -6.41 -9.55
CA ASP A 124 14.04 -6.16 -9.75
C ASP A 124 14.65 -5.47 -8.52
N SER A 125 15.98 -5.56 -8.40
CA SER A 125 16.71 -4.94 -7.30
C SER A 125 17.60 -3.80 -7.75
N SER A 126 17.73 -2.83 -6.86
CA SER A 126 18.81 -1.85 -6.90
C SER A 126 19.43 -1.73 -5.52
N THR A 127 20.66 -1.27 -5.46
CA THR A 127 21.34 -0.98 -4.19
C THR A 127 21.25 0.51 -3.89
N HIS A 128 21.13 0.83 -2.61
CA HIS A 128 21.28 2.18 -2.10
C HIS A 128 22.36 2.17 -1.02
N THR A 129 23.28 3.14 -1.09
CA THR A 129 24.34 3.29 -0.10
C THR A 129 23.82 4.18 1.03
N ILE A 130 23.85 3.68 2.25
CA ILE A 130 23.63 4.49 3.46
C ILE A 130 24.94 4.64 4.20
N SER A 131 25.26 5.85 4.66
CA SER A 131 26.44 6.11 5.48
C SER A 131 26.01 6.25 6.93
N PHE A 132 26.51 5.36 7.80
CA PHE A 132 26.25 5.39 9.24
C PHE A 132 27.57 5.36 10.02
N HIS A 133 27.82 6.39 10.83
CA HIS A 133 29.09 6.61 11.53
C HIS A 133 30.34 6.46 10.65
N GLY A 134 30.30 7.00 9.42
CA GLY A 134 31.41 6.93 8.47
C GLY A 134 31.64 5.55 7.85
N THR A 135 30.72 4.60 8.08
CA THR A 135 30.70 3.30 7.38
C THR A 135 29.57 3.28 6.38
N ASP A 136 29.89 2.94 5.13
CA ASP A 136 28.91 2.79 4.06
C ASP A 136 28.34 1.36 4.06
N TYR A 137 27.02 1.26 4.13
CA TYR A 137 26.28 0.01 3.99
C TYR A 137 25.49 0.03 2.70
N GLN A 138 25.55 -1.08 1.96
CA GLN A 138 24.72 -1.29 0.78
C GLN A 138 23.42 -1.97 1.21
N LEU A 139 22.31 -1.27 1.06
CA LEU A 139 20.98 -1.83 1.26
C LEU A 139 20.38 -2.19 -0.08
N GLN A 140 19.97 -3.45 -0.22
CA GLN A 140 19.22 -3.89 -1.40
C GLN A 140 17.75 -3.52 -1.23
N LYS A 141 17.21 -2.82 -2.23
CA LYS A 141 15.78 -2.51 -2.34
C LYS A 141 15.20 -3.20 -3.56
N TRP A 142 13.92 -3.52 -3.48
CA TRP A 142 13.18 -4.22 -4.52
C TRP A 142 12.04 -3.36 -5.03
N HIS A 143 11.87 -3.33 -6.35
CA HIS A 143 10.86 -2.55 -7.05
C HIS A 143 10.28 -3.38 -8.20
N ILE A 144 9.07 -3.05 -8.62
CA ILE A 144 8.45 -3.60 -9.83
C ILE A 144 9.35 -3.23 -11.02
N GLN A 145 9.75 -4.26 -11.78
CA GLN A 145 10.70 -4.13 -12.87
C GLN A 145 10.18 -3.21 -13.99
N GLU A 146 8.94 -3.42 -14.40
CA GLU A 146 8.29 -2.62 -15.44
C GLU A 146 7.51 -1.48 -14.80
N GLU A 147 7.68 -0.27 -15.33
CA GLU A 147 6.91 0.88 -14.85
C GLU A 147 5.42 0.66 -15.08
N LEU A 148 4.63 0.88 -14.03
CA LEU A 148 3.19 0.81 -14.13
C LEU A 148 2.69 1.95 -15.01
N THR A 149 1.71 1.67 -15.83
CA THR A 149 1.05 2.60 -16.73
C THR A 149 -0.45 2.64 -16.44
N LEU A 150 -1.14 3.66 -16.93
CA LEU A 150 -2.60 3.72 -16.81
C LEU A 150 -3.29 2.50 -17.46
N ASN A 151 -2.68 1.90 -18.48
CA ASN A 151 -3.24 0.78 -19.22
C ASN A 151 -3.24 -0.51 -18.40
N ASP A 152 -2.29 -0.71 -17.49
CA ASP A 152 -2.26 -1.89 -16.62
C ASP A 152 -3.51 -1.98 -15.74
N PHE A 153 -4.09 -0.82 -15.40
CA PHE A 153 -5.31 -0.72 -14.61
C PHE A 153 -6.58 -0.66 -15.47
N ALA A 154 -6.47 -0.74 -16.80
CA ALA A 154 -7.60 -0.54 -17.70
C ALA A 154 -8.71 -1.59 -17.51
N GLU A 155 -8.32 -2.83 -17.21
CA GLU A 155 -9.22 -3.97 -17.05
C GLU A 155 -9.77 -4.10 -15.62
N LEU A 156 -9.32 -3.28 -14.68
CA LEU A 156 -9.81 -3.32 -13.31
C LEU A 156 -11.18 -2.65 -13.19
N ASP A 157 -12.15 -3.40 -12.66
CA ASP A 157 -13.51 -2.92 -12.38
C ASP A 157 -13.57 -1.64 -11.54
N GLN A 158 -12.56 -1.42 -10.70
CA GLN A 158 -12.46 -0.28 -9.80
C GLN A 158 -11.92 0.99 -10.46
N ARG A 159 -11.38 0.91 -11.68
CA ARG A 159 -10.87 2.08 -12.43
C ARG A 159 -11.92 3.17 -12.59
N LYS A 160 -13.19 2.80 -12.78
CA LYS A 160 -14.32 3.72 -12.98
C LYS A 160 -14.53 4.74 -11.84
N PHE A 161 -13.95 4.49 -10.66
CA PHE A 161 -14.04 5.39 -9.51
C PHE A 161 -12.98 6.49 -9.52
N TYR A 162 -12.05 6.50 -10.48
CA TYR A 162 -10.95 7.47 -10.53
C TYR A 162 -11.05 8.36 -11.77
N LYS A 163 -10.48 9.58 -11.68
CA LYS A 163 -10.13 10.34 -12.88
C LYS A 163 -8.84 9.77 -13.42
N ASP A 164 -8.72 9.68 -14.74
CA ASP A 164 -7.49 9.22 -15.38
C ASP A 164 -6.31 10.11 -15.00
N THR A 165 -6.51 11.42 -14.83
CA THR A 165 -5.49 12.37 -14.35
C THR A 165 -4.95 12.02 -12.98
N ASP A 166 -5.84 11.71 -12.03
CA ASP A 166 -5.44 11.42 -10.65
C ASP A 166 -4.73 10.05 -10.61
N LEU A 167 -5.23 9.08 -11.38
CA LEU A 167 -4.61 7.77 -11.47
C LEU A 167 -3.22 7.83 -12.13
N GLN A 168 -3.05 8.63 -13.19
CA GLN A 168 -1.75 8.88 -13.81
C GLN A 168 -0.77 9.52 -12.83
N GLN A 169 -1.21 10.53 -12.09
CA GLN A 169 -0.35 11.24 -11.14
C GLN A 169 0.11 10.32 -10.00
N VAL A 170 -0.77 9.49 -9.44
CA VAL A 170 -0.38 8.56 -8.37
C VAL A 170 0.49 7.42 -8.89
N ILE A 171 0.27 6.95 -10.12
CA ILE A 171 1.13 5.94 -10.77
C ILE A 171 2.55 6.50 -10.98
N ALA A 172 2.65 7.72 -11.51
CA ALA A 172 3.94 8.38 -11.71
C ALA A 172 4.70 8.53 -10.39
N TRP A 173 4.03 9.05 -9.35
CA TRP A 173 4.60 9.14 -8.02
C TRP A 173 5.02 7.78 -7.47
N PHE A 174 4.18 6.74 -7.62
CA PHE A 174 4.49 5.39 -7.13
C PHE A 174 5.71 4.81 -7.83
N ASN A 175 5.80 4.90 -9.17
CA ASN A 175 6.93 4.39 -9.95
C ASN A 175 8.26 5.04 -9.54
N GLU A 176 8.26 6.36 -9.34
CA GLU A 176 9.43 7.08 -8.87
C GLU A 176 9.80 6.67 -7.43
N THR A 177 8.82 6.70 -6.52
CA THR A 177 9.07 6.48 -5.09
C THR A 177 9.47 5.03 -4.82
N GLN A 178 8.91 4.05 -5.53
CA GLN A 178 9.31 2.64 -5.37
C GLN A 178 10.75 2.41 -5.84
N LYS A 179 11.23 3.13 -6.86
CA LYS A 179 12.63 3.03 -7.30
C LYS A 179 13.56 3.63 -6.26
N GLN A 180 13.11 4.66 -5.53
CA GLN A 180 13.91 5.28 -4.47
C GLN A 180 13.96 4.43 -3.19
N TRP A 181 12.82 3.90 -2.73
CA TRP A 181 12.70 3.30 -1.40
C TRP A 181 12.34 1.81 -1.40
N GLY A 182 11.90 1.28 -2.53
CA GLY A 182 11.40 -0.08 -2.67
C GLY A 182 9.93 -0.23 -2.27
N VAL A 183 9.27 -1.24 -2.84
CA VAL A 183 7.83 -1.51 -2.58
C VAL A 183 7.54 -1.86 -1.13
N HIS A 184 8.49 -2.50 -0.45
CA HIS A 184 8.36 -2.86 0.96
C HIS A 184 8.13 -1.63 1.85
N ALA A 185 8.90 -0.55 1.64
CA ALA A 185 8.76 0.71 2.38
C ALA A 185 7.39 1.35 2.14
N LEU A 186 6.94 1.37 0.88
CA LEU A 186 5.63 1.93 0.52
C LEU A 186 4.47 1.15 1.14
N ILE A 187 4.55 -0.18 1.19
CA ILE A 187 3.52 -1.01 1.83
C ILE A 187 3.46 -0.72 3.33
N ARG A 188 4.61 -0.66 4.01
CA ARG A 188 4.64 -0.30 5.44
C ARG A 188 4.02 1.07 5.67
N GLN A 189 4.36 2.05 4.82
CA GLN A 189 3.80 3.39 4.94
C GLN A 189 2.28 3.39 4.72
N ALA A 190 1.77 2.62 3.76
CA ALA A 190 0.33 2.47 3.53
C ALA A 190 -0.38 1.83 4.73
N VAL A 191 0.21 0.81 5.35
CA VAL A 191 -0.32 0.18 6.56
C VAL A 191 -0.42 1.20 7.70
N ILE A 192 0.64 1.99 7.92
CA ILE A 192 0.67 3.02 8.98
C ILE A 192 -0.40 4.09 8.71
N MET A 193 -0.44 4.66 7.51
CA MET A 193 -1.41 5.71 7.17
C MET A 193 -2.86 5.21 7.24
N TYR A 194 -3.11 3.98 6.82
CA TYR A 194 -4.46 3.42 6.93
C TYR A 194 -4.84 3.13 8.39
N ALA A 195 -3.91 2.62 9.18
CA ALA A 195 -4.12 2.42 10.60
C ALA A 195 -4.42 3.76 11.33
N GLU A 196 -3.70 4.84 11.01
CA GLU A 196 -3.98 6.19 11.51
C GLU A 196 -5.37 6.69 11.09
N GLU A 197 -5.79 6.45 9.84
CA GLU A 197 -7.14 6.81 9.39
C GLU A 197 -8.24 6.05 10.15
N LEU A 198 -8.01 4.79 10.48
CA LEU A 198 -8.91 4.00 11.31
C LEU A 198 -8.96 4.56 12.74
N MET A 199 -7.82 5.02 13.27
CA MET A 199 -7.70 5.58 14.62
C MET A 199 -8.38 6.94 14.81
N GLN A 200 -8.44 7.79 13.78
CA GLN A 200 -9.07 9.12 13.85
C GLN A 200 -10.56 9.09 14.25
N LYS A 201 -11.20 7.92 14.32
CA LYS A 201 -12.58 7.76 14.78
C LYS A 201 -12.72 7.37 16.26
N PHE A 202 -11.62 7.16 16.98
CA PHE A 202 -11.59 6.94 18.42
C PHE A 202 -11.37 8.24 19.23
N LYS A 203 -11.25 9.38 18.55
CA LYS A 203 -11.23 10.72 19.14
C LYS A 203 -12.53 11.46 18.84
#